data_AF-A0A317R926-F1
#
_entry.id   AF-A0A317R926-F1
#
_cell.length_a   1.000
_cell.length_b   1.000
_cell.length_c   1.000
_cell.angle_alpha   90.00
_cell.angle_beta   90.00
_cell.angle_gamma   90.00
#
_symmetry.space_group_name_H-M   'P 1'
#
loop_
_entity.id
_entity.type
_entity.pdbx_description
1 polymer ?
#
loop_
_entity_poly.entity_id
_entity_poly.type
_entity_poly.pdbx_seq_one_letter_code
_entity_poly.pdbx_strand_id
1 'polypeptide(L)'
;MRTQRMMWIGWPAFLMAGVLEMVVFAFVDPGALHWFDQPVNLSRQGVYTIAFFIFWAILMASSALTTLLAQSPFEMNRCPVPGDERPLDCAKYPA
;
A
#
# COMPACT_ATOMS: atom_id res chain seq x y z
N MET A 1 14.47 10.56 -0.14
CA MET A 1 13.05 10.77 -0.54
C MET A 1 12.22 9.47 -0.57
N ARG A 2 12.72 8.36 -1.16
CA ARG A 2 11.96 7.09 -1.26
C ARG A 2 11.54 6.49 0.10
N THR A 3 12.43 6.55 1.11
CA THR A 3 12.16 6.07 2.48
C THR A 3 11.06 6.85 3.20
N GLN A 4 11.04 8.19 3.07
CA GLN A 4 9.96 9.01 3.64
C GLN A 4 8.61 8.66 3.01
N ARG A 5 8.58 8.44 1.69
CA ARG A 5 7.37 8.04 0.96
C ARG A 5 6.85 6.66 1.42
N MET A 6 7.75 5.72 1.70
CA MET A 6 7.40 4.42 2.28
C MET A 6 6.81 4.56 3.68
N MET A 7 7.35 5.42 4.54
CA MET A 7 6.77 5.70 5.86
C MET A 7 5.39 6.35 5.73
N TRP A 8 5.19 7.27 4.78
CA TRP A 8 3.89 7.93 4.56
C TRP A 8 2.81 6.99 4.05
N ILE A 9 3.19 5.88 3.42
CA ILE A 9 2.26 4.83 3.00
C ILE A 9 2.06 3.81 4.13
N GLY A 10 3.15 3.32 4.70
CA GLY A 10 3.14 2.22 5.66
C GLY A 10 2.47 2.55 6.98
N TRP A 11 2.64 3.77 7.50
CA TRP A 11 2.10 4.17 8.80
C TRP A 11 0.59 4.35 8.83
N PRO A 12 -0.01 5.11 7.91
CA PRO A 12 -1.46 5.17 7.81
C PRO A 12 -2.09 3.81 7.48
N ALA A 13 -1.45 3.02 6.61
CA ALA A 13 -1.92 1.68 6.29
C ALA A 13 -1.93 0.76 7.52
N PHE A 14 -0.91 0.85 8.39
CA PHE A 14 -0.83 0.07 9.63
C PHE A 14 -1.98 0.41 10.58
N LEU A 15 -2.25 1.70 10.80
CA LEU A 15 -3.34 2.15 11.66
C LEU A 15 -4.71 1.68 11.11
N MET A 16 -4.92 1.83 9.80
CA MET A 16 -6.16 1.38 9.16
C MET A 16 -6.31 -0.13 9.13
N ALA A 17 -5.20 -0.89 9.08
CA ALA A 17 -5.25 -2.35 9.22
C ALA A 17 -5.76 -2.76 10.59
N GLY A 18 -5.32 -2.08 11.66
CA GLY A 18 -5.82 -2.34 13.01
C GLY A 18 -7.30 -1.98 13.16
N VAL A 19 -7.75 -0.87 12.57
CA VAL A 19 -9.19 -0.53 12.55
C VAL A 19 -9.98 -1.60 11.80
N LEU A 20 -9.52 -2.03 10.64
CA LEU A 20 -10.19 -3.04 9.83
C LEU A 20 -10.23 -4.40 10.55
N GLU A 21 -9.15 -4.78 11.23
CA GLU A 21 -9.10 -5.97 12.07
C GLU A 21 -10.17 -5.93 13.16
N MET A 22 -10.26 -4.83 13.92
CA MET A 22 -11.28 -4.66 14.96
C MET A 22 -12.70 -4.73 14.40
N VAL A 23 -12.94 -4.10 13.25
CA VAL A 23 -14.25 -4.13 12.59
C VAL A 23 -14.60 -5.53 12.12
N VAL A 24 -13.72 -6.21 11.38
CA VAL A 24 -13.99 -7.54 10.81
C VAL A 24 -14.23 -8.56 11.92
N PHE A 25 -13.37 -8.61 12.93
CA PHE A 25 -13.50 -9.59 14.01
C PHE A 25 -14.54 -9.22 15.08
N ALA A 26 -15.11 -8.02 15.03
CA ALA A 26 -16.34 -7.73 15.77
C ALA A 26 -17.55 -8.51 15.20
N PHE A 27 -17.53 -8.85 13.92
CA PHE A 27 -18.61 -9.59 13.25
C PHE A 27 -18.25 -11.04 12.90
N VAL A 28 -16.97 -11.36 12.78
CA VAL A 28 -16.46 -12.68 12.39
C VAL A 28 -15.75 -13.33 13.57
N ASP A 29 -16.20 -14.52 14.01
CA ASP A 29 -15.49 -15.28 15.04
C ASP A 29 -14.21 -15.91 14.45
N PRO A 30 -13.00 -15.52 14.91
CA PRO A 30 -11.75 -16.11 14.44
C PRO A 30 -11.66 -17.63 14.69
N GLY A 31 -12.37 -18.14 15.71
CA GLY A 31 -12.39 -19.57 16.05
C GLY A 31 -13.35 -20.40 15.19
N ALA A 32 -14.26 -19.75 14.46
CA ALA A 32 -15.19 -20.41 13.55
C ALA A 32 -14.67 -20.45 12.10
N LEU A 33 -13.46 -19.96 11.83
CA LEU A 33 -12.85 -20.09 10.51
C LEU A 33 -12.50 -21.56 10.24
N HIS A 34 -13.12 -22.13 9.21
CA HIS A 34 -12.79 -23.44 8.68
C HIS A 34 -12.03 -23.27 7.35
N TRP A 35 -10.91 -23.97 7.20
CA TRP A 35 -10.09 -23.94 5.99
C TRP A 35 -10.18 -25.31 5.33
N PHE A 36 -10.83 -25.39 4.15
CA PHE A 36 -11.12 -26.66 3.47
C PHE A 36 -11.80 -27.70 4.36
N ASP A 37 -12.87 -27.30 5.07
CA ASP A 37 -13.64 -28.18 5.98
C ASP A 37 -12.86 -28.73 7.18
N GLN A 38 -11.61 -28.27 7.39
CA GLN A 38 -10.83 -28.57 8.58
C GLN A 38 -10.84 -27.34 9.51
N PRO A 39 -10.99 -27.54 10.83
CA PRO A 39 -10.79 -26.45 11.78
C PRO A 39 -9.35 -25.96 11.64
N VAL A 40 -9.20 -24.64 11.52
CA VAL A 40 -7.87 -24.03 11.47
C VAL A 40 -7.19 -24.31 12.81
N ASN A 41 -6.14 -25.15 12.82
CA ASN A 41 -5.36 -25.49 14.03
C ASN A 41 -4.49 -24.33 14.55
N LEU A 42 -4.81 -23.10 14.14
CA LEU A 42 -4.11 -21.90 14.56
C LEU A 42 -4.82 -21.34 15.79
N SER A 43 -4.04 -20.90 16.78
CA SER A 43 -4.63 -20.21 17.93
C SER A 43 -5.37 -18.95 17.44
N ARG A 44 -6.37 -18.49 18.21
CA ARG A 44 -7.08 -17.24 17.90
C ARG A 44 -6.11 -16.08 17.64
N GLN A 45 -5.05 -16.00 18.43
CA GLN A 45 -3.99 -15.00 18.27
C GLN A 45 -3.24 -15.13 16.94
N GLY A 46 -3.00 -16.35 16.45
CA GLY A 46 -2.42 -16.56 15.13
C GLY A 46 -3.31 -16.06 14.00
N VAL A 47 -4.63 -16.25 14.11
CA VAL A 47 -5.60 -15.75 13.11
C VAL A 47 -5.58 -14.23 13.05
N TYR A 48 -5.65 -13.55 14.21
CA TYR A 48 -5.52 -12.09 14.30
C TYR A 48 -4.25 -11.58 13.65
N THR A 49 -3.11 -12.17 14.03
CA THR A 49 -1.80 -11.75 13.51
C THR A 49 -1.73 -11.86 11.98
N ILE A 50 -2.15 -12.99 11.41
CA ILE A 50 -2.12 -13.19 9.96
C ILE A 50 -3.08 -12.23 9.26
N ALA A 51 -4.31 -12.08 9.77
CA ALA A 51 -5.30 -11.18 9.21
C ALA A 51 -4.81 -9.72 9.22
N PHE A 52 -4.19 -9.28 10.32
CA PHE A 52 -3.57 -7.96 10.43
C PHE A 52 -2.53 -7.72 9.33
N PHE A 53 -1.59 -8.65 9.15
CA PHE A 53 -0.56 -8.53 8.11
C PHE A 53 -1.15 -8.54 6.69
N ILE A 54 -2.20 -9.34 6.43
CA ILE A 54 -2.91 -9.34 5.15
C ILE A 54 -3.58 -7.99 4.91
N PHE A 55 -4.35 -7.48 5.88
CA PHE A 55 -4.99 -6.17 5.76
C PHE A 55 -3.98 -5.05 5.57
N TRP A 56 -2.88 -5.08 6.32
CA TRP A 56 -1.81 -4.10 6.20
C TRP A 56 -1.14 -4.13 4.82
N ALA A 57 -0.83 -5.33 4.30
CA ALA A 57 -0.24 -5.50 2.97
C ALA A 57 -1.18 -4.98 1.86
N ILE A 58 -2.48 -5.28 1.95
CA ILE A 58 -3.48 -4.81 0.98
C ILE A 58 -3.59 -3.28 1.01
N LEU A 59 -3.65 -2.68 2.21
CA LEU A 59 -3.73 -1.22 2.36
C LEU A 59 -2.45 -0.52 1.88
N MET A 60 -1.28 -1.10 2.15
CA MET A 60 -0.02 -0.62 1.59
C MET A 60 -0.01 -0.70 0.07
N ALA A 61 -0.48 -1.80 -0.52
CA ALA A 61 -0.53 -1.97 -1.97
C ALA A 61 -1.48 -0.96 -2.64
N SER A 62 -2.67 -0.76 -2.07
CA SER A 62 -3.65 0.24 -2.54
C SER A 62 -3.09 1.66 -2.49
N SER A 63 -2.44 2.01 -1.38
CA SER A 63 -1.79 3.31 -1.20
C SER A 63 -0.60 3.48 -2.16
N ALA A 64 0.23 2.46 -2.32
CA ALA A 64 1.34 2.48 -3.27
C ALA A 64 0.85 2.69 -4.69
N LEU A 65 -0.19 1.96 -5.11
CA LEU A 65 -0.83 2.13 -6.41
C LEU A 65 -1.35 3.57 -6.58
N THR A 66 -2.08 4.09 -5.59
CA THR A 66 -2.56 5.48 -5.60
C THR A 66 -1.42 6.47 -5.77
N THR A 67 -0.31 6.27 -5.04
CA THR A 67 0.85 7.15 -5.18
C THR A 67 1.52 7.03 -6.54
N LEU A 68 1.52 5.85 -7.18
CA LEU A 68 2.05 5.68 -8.54
C LEU A 68 1.18 6.41 -9.57
N LEU A 69 -0.16 6.28 -9.45
CA LEU A 69 -1.10 6.95 -10.36
C LEU A 69 -1.11 8.48 -10.17
N ALA A 70 -0.83 8.96 -8.95
CA ALA A 70 -0.77 10.38 -8.66
C ALA A 70 0.54 11.06 -9.13
N GLN A 71 1.53 10.32 -9.65
CA GLN A 71 2.77 10.93 -10.15
C GLN A 71 2.53 11.63 -11.48
N SER A 72 2.85 12.93 -11.52
CA SER A 72 2.66 13.72 -12.72
C SER A 72 3.63 13.28 -13.84
N PRO A 73 3.19 13.33 -15.12
CA PRO A 73 4.08 13.06 -16.24
C PRO A 73 5.26 14.03 -16.30
N PHE A 74 5.14 15.23 -15.72
CA PHE A 74 6.22 16.21 -15.62
C PHE A 74 7.33 15.80 -14.64
N GLU A 75 6.99 15.06 -13.58
CA GLU A 75 8.00 14.48 -12.67
C GLU A 75 8.66 13.24 -13.28
N MET A 76 7.89 12.40 -13.98
CA MET A 76 8.39 11.15 -14.57
C MET A 76 9.21 11.36 -15.85
N ASN A 77 8.77 12.28 -16.72
CA ASN A 77 9.39 12.55 -18.02
C ASN A 77 10.28 13.80 -17.98
N ARG A 78 10.74 14.23 -16.80
CA ARG A 78 11.59 15.42 -16.68
C ARG A 78 12.91 15.17 -17.40
N CYS A 79 13.23 16.03 -18.37
CA CYS A 79 14.51 15.91 -19.08
C CYS A 79 15.68 16.13 -18.11
N PRO A 80 16.64 15.19 -18.01
CA PRO A 80 17.73 15.23 -17.04
C PRO A 80 18.86 16.21 -17.42
N VAL A 81 18.63 17.06 -18.43
CA VAL A 81 19.63 17.96 -19.04
C VAL A 81 19.37 19.42 -18.61
N PRO A 82 20.43 20.21 -18.35
CA PRO A 82 20.34 21.66 -18.15
C PRO A 82 19.58 22.37 -19.29
N GLY A 83 18.95 23.51 -18.99
CA GLY A 83 17.99 24.15 -19.90
C GLY A 83 18.57 24.60 -21.24
N ASP A 84 19.85 24.93 -21.26
CA ASP A 84 20.66 25.35 -22.41
C ASP A 84 21.06 24.20 -23.35
N GLU A 85 21.08 22.96 -22.84
CA GLU A 85 21.46 21.76 -23.61
C GLU A 85 20.25 20.89 -24.01
N ARG A 86 19.01 21.36 -23.80
CA ARG A 86 17.82 20.53 -24.06
C ARG A 86 17.61 20.29 -25.56
N PRO A 87 17.52 19.01 -26.01
CA PRO A 87 17.12 18.69 -27.38
C PRO A 87 15.72 19.20 -27.71
N LEU A 88 15.46 19.49 -28.99
CA LEU A 88 14.15 19.95 -29.48
C LEU A 88 13.00 18.98 -29.14
N ASP A 89 13.26 17.67 -29.09
CA ASP A 89 12.27 16.66 -28.70
C ASP A 89 11.85 16.78 -27.22
N CYS A 90 12.74 17.27 -26.36
CA CYS A 90 12.47 17.57 -24.95
C CYS A 90 11.68 18.87 -24.76
N ALA A 91 11.77 19.81 -25.71
CA ALA A 91 11.12 21.12 -25.62
C ALA A 91 9.59 21.08 -25.82
N LYS A 92 9.03 19.94 -26.27
CA LYS A 92 7.58 19.76 -26.51
C LYS A 92 6.72 19.77 -25.25
N TYR A 93 7.30 19.55 -24.07
CA TYR A 93 6.57 19.53 -22.79
C TYR A 93 7.05 20.70 -21.92
N PRO A 94 6.36 21.86 -21.93
CA PRO A 94 6.69 22.96 -21.03
C PRO A 94 6.47 22.51 -19.58
N ALA A 95 7.41 22.91 -18.72
CA ALA A 95 7.42 22.62 -17.29
C ALA A 95 6.27 23.30 -16.54
#